data_AF-A0A0S7ELY3-F1
#
_entry.id   AF-A0A0S7ELY3-F1
#
_cell.length_a   1.000
_cell.length_b   1.000
_cell.length_c   1.000
_cell.angle_alpha   90.00
_cell.angle_beta   90.00
_cell.angle_gamma   90.00
#
_symmetry.space_group_name_H-M   'P 1'
#
loop_
_entity.id
_entity.type
_entity.pdbx_description
1 polymer ?
#
loop_
_entity_poly.entity_id
_entity_poly.type
_entity_poly.pdbx_seq_one_letter_code
_entity_poly.pdbx_strand_id
1 'polypeptide(L)'
;QQPLQQQPPSFTKEQPNLGAKPQPRPRVNLELKRQKTMRDDGLALIHQIREAEKRGVSPEEVYAALSMCGSSSINPCDWLTSELPHLLDEICAMAASVQLTCRPGNGGSALPVERDGQEQNAAPGGMKLSRAEAKLAWLAAGGNKDKAVRQLLRDRQVKMRELHSLGFQDTSQCEEALRQSGGDIKGALSLLQPPL
;
A
#
# COMPACT_ATOMS: atom_id res chain seq x y z
N GLN A 1 80.14 42.28 52.23
CA GLN A 1 79.29 41.60 53.24
C GLN A 1 78.19 40.83 52.49
N GLN A 2 78.06 39.52 52.72
CA GLN A 2 76.85 38.73 52.43
C GLN A 2 76.00 38.65 53.72
N PRO A 3 74.75 38.13 53.73
CA PRO A 3 73.75 37.96 52.65
C PRO A 3 72.33 38.44 53.10
N LEU A 4 71.31 38.36 52.23
CA LEU A 4 69.97 37.94 52.65
C LEU A 4 69.18 37.39 51.47
N GLN A 5 68.74 36.16 51.68
CA GLN A 5 67.97 35.26 50.84
C GLN A 5 66.49 35.64 50.88
N GLN A 6 65.78 35.59 49.73
CA GLN A 6 64.35 35.23 49.67
C GLN A 6 63.83 35.02 48.22
N GLN A 7 63.64 33.73 47.92
CA GLN A 7 62.58 33.01 47.18
C GLN A 7 61.81 33.64 45.99
N PRO A 8 61.58 32.87 44.89
CA PRO A 8 60.87 33.35 43.69
C PRO A 8 59.33 33.25 43.81
N PRO A 9 58.56 34.14 43.13
CA PRO A 9 57.13 33.97 43.00
C PRO A 9 56.79 32.89 41.95
N SER A 10 55.91 31.98 42.36
CA SER A 10 55.38 30.85 41.60
C SER A 10 54.76 31.29 40.27
N PHE A 11 55.30 30.78 39.17
CA PHE A 11 54.62 30.77 37.88
C PHE A 11 53.45 29.79 37.97
N THR A 12 52.23 30.31 37.95
CA THR A 12 51.00 29.54 37.80
C THR A 12 51.05 28.85 36.45
N LYS A 13 51.37 27.56 36.47
CA LYS A 13 51.28 26.70 35.29
C LYS A 13 49.79 26.49 35.01
N GLU A 14 49.24 27.22 34.05
CA GLU A 14 47.97 26.86 33.43
C GLU A 14 48.13 25.46 32.83
N GLN A 15 47.59 24.49 33.54
CA GLN A 15 47.43 23.13 33.06
C GLN A 15 46.11 23.10 32.30
N PRO A 16 46.09 22.90 30.97
CA PRO A 16 44.84 22.69 30.28
C PRO A 16 44.23 21.40 30.86
N ASN A 17 43.04 21.53 31.43
CA ASN A 17 42.27 20.43 31.98
C ASN A 17 41.79 19.52 30.83
N LEU A 18 42.71 18.73 30.28
CA LEU A 18 42.42 17.63 29.36
C LEU A 18 42.04 16.42 30.22
N GLY A 19 40.87 16.50 30.84
CA GLY A 19 40.44 15.58 31.88
C GLY A 19 38.96 15.24 31.88
N ALA A 20 38.28 15.30 30.73
CA ALA A 20 36.95 14.71 30.59
C ALA A 20 36.92 13.85 29.32
N LYS A 21 37.35 12.59 29.45
CA LYS A 21 37.02 11.55 28.48
C LYS A 21 35.48 11.53 28.40
N PRO A 22 34.85 11.74 27.23
CA PRO A 22 33.41 11.68 27.13
C PRO A 22 32.98 10.27 27.55
N GLN A 23 32.29 10.19 28.68
CA GLN A 23 31.64 8.96 29.14
C GLN A 23 30.81 8.43 27.96
N PRO A 24 30.98 7.16 27.55
CA PRO A 24 30.12 6.59 26.53
C PRO A 24 28.68 6.69 27.03
N ARG A 25 27.86 7.51 26.36
CA ARG A 25 26.41 7.53 26.61
C ARG A 25 25.92 6.08 26.65
N PRO A 26 25.07 5.68 27.62
CA PRO A 26 24.72 4.28 27.80
C PRO A 26 23.92 3.77 26.61
N ARG A 27 24.62 3.28 25.58
CA ARG A 27 24.04 2.68 24.36
C ARG A 27 23.07 1.55 24.72
N VAL A 28 23.35 0.85 25.83
CA VAL A 28 22.52 -0.24 26.37
C VAL A 28 21.13 0.22 26.80
N ASN A 29 20.97 1.44 27.32
CA ASN A 29 19.66 1.93 27.76
C ASN A 29 18.74 2.27 26.57
N LEU A 30 19.31 2.83 25.49
CA LEU A 30 18.58 3.09 24.25
C LEU A 30 18.16 1.79 23.54
N GLU A 31 19.04 0.79 23.54
CA GLU A 31 18.75 -0.54 22.99
C GLU A 31 17.62 -1.24 23.75
N LEU A 32 17.70 -1.24 25.08
CA LEU A 32 16.67 -1.83 25.94
C LEU A 32 15.33 -1.12 25.78
N LYS A 33 15.33 0.21 25.65
CA LYS A 33 14.12 0.99 25.37
C LYS A 33 13.53 0.62 24.00
N ARG A 34 14.35 0.54 22.94
CA ARG A 34 13.89 0.12 21.61
C ARG A 34 13.29 -1.28 21.66
N GLN A 35 13.97 -2.22 22.30
CA GLN A 35 13.49 -3.60 22.42
C GLN A 35 12.17 -3.68 23.19
N LYS A 36 12.01 -2.89 24.25
CA LYS A 36 10.75 -2.80 25.00
C LYS A 36 9.64 -2.26 24.12
N THR A 37 9.86 -1.14 23.44
CA THR A 37 8.88 -0.56 22.52
C THR A 37 8.49 -1.55 21.42
N MET A 38 9.44 -2.21 20.76
CA MET A 38 9.13 -3.22 19.73
C MET A 38 8.31 -4.39 20.27
N ARG A 39 8.58 -4.83 21.51
CA ARG A 39 7.81 -5.89 22.15
C ARG A 39 6.37 -5.43 22.43
N ASP A 40 6.23 -4.25 23.01
CA ASP A 40 4.93 -3.68 23.40
C ASP A 40 4.07 -3.41 22.15
N ASP A 41 4.67 -2.83 21.09
CA ASP A 41 4.03 -2.60 19.79
C ASP A 41 3.62 -3.92 19.12
N GLY A 42 4.50 -4.93 19.17
CA GLY A 42 4.22 -6.27 18.63
C GLY A 42 3.06 -6.97 19.36
N LEU A 43 2.98 -6.84 20.69
CA LEU A 43 1.87 -7.39 21.48
C LEU A 43 0.56 -6.67 21.17
N ALA A 44 0.59 -5.34 21.03
CA ALA A 44 -0.59 -4.56 20.64
C ALA A 44 -1.09 -4.98 19.26
N LEU A 45 -0.18 -5.16 18.29
CA LEU A 45 -0.51 -5.64 16.95
C LEU A 45 -1.15 -7.04 16.99
N ILE A 46 -0.58 -7.99 17.73
CA ILE A 46 -1.13 -9.35 17.88
C ILE A 46 -2.54 -9.30 18.48
N HIS A 47 -2.75 -8.46 19.51
CA HIS A 47 -4.06 -8.30 20.12
C HIS A 47 -5.08 -7.78 19.08
N GLN A 48 -4.70 -6.76 18.31
CA GLN A 48 -5.56 -6.19 17.28
C GLN A 48 -5.92 -7.21 16.18
N ILE A 49 -4.94 -8.01 15.72
CA ILE A 49 -5.18 -9.07 14.74
C ILE A 49 -6.19 -10.09 15.28
N ARG A 50 -6.02 -10.54 16.53
CA ARG A 50 -6.95 -11.50 17.16
C ARG A 50 -8.37 -10.94 17.28
N GLU A 51 -8.52 -9.67 17.65
CA GLU A 51 -9.84 -9.03 17.70
C GLU A 51 -10.47 -8.87 16.32
N ALA A 52 -9.67 -8.65 15.28
CA ALA A 52 -10.11 -8.57 13.90
C ALA A 52 -10.53 -9.94 13.34
N GLU A 53 -9.78 -11.00 13.65
CA GLU A 53 -10.11 -12.38 13.24
C GLU A 53 -11.44 -12.85 13.83
N LYS A 54 -11.77 -12.44 15.07
CA LYS A 54 -13.10 -12.67 15.66
C LYS A 54 -14.24 -12.05 14.83
N ARG A 55 -13.94 -11.03 14.04
CA ARG A 55 -14.86 -10.34 13.12
C ARG A 55 -14.74 -10.85 11.68
N GLY A 56 -13.93 -11.88 11.42
CA GLY A 56 -13.71 -12.44 10.09
C GLY A 56 -12.76 -11.63 9.20
N VAL A 57 -12.01 -10.69 9.76
CA VAL A 57 -11.02 -9.88 9.05
C VAL A 57 -9.66 -10.57 9.09
N SER A 58 -8.99 -10.70 7.95
CA SER A 58 -7.70 -11.39 7.87
C SER A 58 -6.54 -10.53 8.39
N PRO A 59 -5.43 -11.13 8.86
CA PRO A 59 -4.24 -10.39 9.27
C PRO A 59 -3.68 -9.46 8.19
N GLU A 60 -3.76 -9.87 6.91
CA GLU A 60 -3.33 -9.08 5.76
C GLU A 60 -4.22 -7.84 5.56
N GLU A 61 -5.53 -7.98 5.75
CA GLU A 61 -6.47 -6.84 5.71
C GLU A 61 -6.18 -5.86 6.84
N VAL A 62 -5.93 -6.35 8.05
CA VAL A 62 -5.54 -5.50 9.20
C VAL A 62 -4.23 -4.78 8.90
N TYR A 63 -3.23 -5.48 8.39
CA TYR A 63 -1.93 -4.90 8.07
C TYR A 63 -2.04 -3.81 6.98
N ALA A 64 -2.77 -4.11 5.90
CA ALA A 64 -3.00 -3.16 4.82
C ALA A 64 -3.78 -1.93 5.32
N ALA A 65 -4.82 -2.13 6.15
CA ALA A 65 -5.59 -1.05 6.74
C ALA A 65 -4.77 -0.19 7.71
N LEU A 66 -3.87 -0.77 8.51
CA LEU A 66 -2.98 -0.03 9.40
C LEU A 66 -2.13 1.00 8.65
N SER A 67 -1.67 0.65 7.45
CA SER A 67 -0.92 1.58 6.60
C SER A 67 -1.75 2.80 6.17
N MET A 68 -3.08 2.66 6.11
CA MET A 68 -4.02 3.71 5.70
C MET A 68 -4.61 4.47 6.90
N CYS A 69 -4.77 3.82 8.05
CA CYS A 69 -5.25 4.46 9.28
C CYS A 69 -4.21 5.44 9.86
N GLY A 70 -2.92 5.23 9.58
CA GLY A 70 -1.86 6.12 10.04
C GLY A 70 -1.85 6.27 11.57
N SER A 71 -1.62 7.49 12.06
CA SER A 71 -1.71 7.83 13.50
C SER A 71 -3.14 8.16 13.96
N SER A 72 -4.12 8.09 13.07
CA SER A 72 -5.51 8.37 13.41
C SER A 72 -6.03 7.25 14.31
N SER A 73 -6.79 7.59 15.35
CA SER A 73 -7.33 6.64 16.33
C SER A 73 -8.47 5.75 15.77
N ILE A 74 -8.56 5.61 14.45
CA ILE A 74 -9.60 4.84 13.79
C ILE A 74 -9.20 3.37 13.90
N ASN A 75 -10.12 2.54 14.38
CA ASN A 75 -9.90 1.10 14.42
C ASN A 75 -9.79 0.56 12.98
N PRO A 76 -8.79 -0.27 12.65
CA PRO A 76 -8.63 -0.79 11.29
C PRO A 76 -9.83 -1.59 10.79
N CYS A 77 -10.56 -2.28 11.66
CA CYS A 77 -11.77 -3.00 11.27
C CYS A 77 -12.88 -2.02 10.85
N ASP A 78 -13.05 -0.92 11.59
CA ASP A 78 -14.05 0.10 11.27
C ASP A 78 -13.69 0.77 9.93
N TRP A 79 -12.42 1.12 9.73
CA TRP A 79 -11.92 1.65 8.46
C TRP A 79 -12.14 0.68 7.29
N LEU A 80 -11.90 -0.62 7.49
CA LEU A 80 -12.14 -1.64 6.47
C LEU A 80 -13.62 -1.74 6.08
N THR A 81 -14.55 -1.37 6.96
CA THR A 81 -15.98 -1.39 6.66
C THR A 81 -16.48 -0.09 6.03
N SER A 82 -15.96 1.07 6.45
CA SER A 82 -16.41 2.37 5.94
C SER A 82 -15.63 2.86 4.72
N GLU A 83 -14.30 2.85 4.78
CA GLU A 83 -13.44 3.52 3.79
C GLU A 83 -12.92 2.60 2.68
N LEU A 84 -12.71 1.31 2.99
CA LEU A 84 -12.17 0.37 2.00
C LEU A 84 -12.99 0.34 0.70
N PRO A 85 -14.34 0.26 0.70
CA PRO A 85 -15.11 0.25 -0.55
C PRO A 85 -14.80 1.44 -1.46
N HIS A 86 -14.65 2.64 -0.88
CA HIS A 86 -14.32 3.86 -1.62
C HIS A 86 -12.89 3.85 -2.15
N LEU A 87 -11.94 3.34 -1.35
CA LEU A 87 -10.56 3.17 -1.80
C LEU A 87 -10.47 2.20 -2.99
N LEU A 88 -11.21 1.10 -2.96
CA LEU A 88 -11.23 0.13 -4.06
C LEU A 88 -11.79 0.74 -5.35
N ASP A 89 -12.84 1.57 -5.24
CA ASP A 89 -13.37 2.32 -6.38
C ASP A 89 -12.35 3.32 -6.93
N GLU A 90 -11.61 4.00 -6.06
CA GLU A 90 -10.54 4.91 -6.47
C GLU A 90 -9.43 4.15 -7.23
N ILE A 91 -8.99 3.00 -6.72
CA ILE A 91 -8.00 2.13 -7.37
C ILE A 91 -8.49 1.70 -8.76
N CYS A 92 -9.74 1.28 -8.88
CA CYS A 92 -10.35 0.94 -10.17
C CYS A 92 -10.34 2.14 -11.14
N ALA A 93 -10.75 3.32 -10.67
CA ALA A 93 -10.79 4.54 -11.48
C ALA A 93 -9.38 4.97 -11.95
N MET A 94 -8.39 4.94 -11.07
CA MET A 94 -6.99 5.22 -11.42
C MET A 94 -6.43 4.21 -12.42
N ALA A 95 -6.73 2.92 -12.25
CA ALA A 95 -6.29 1.90 -13.18
C ALA A 95 -6.93 2.06 -14.56
N ALA A 96 -8.20 2.47 -14.62
CA ALA A 96 -8.87 2.79 -15.88
C ALA A 96 -8.27 4.04 -16.56
N SER A 97 -7.94 5.09 -15.80
CA SER A 97 -7.33 6.31 -16.35
C SER A 97 -5.91 6.08 -16.88
N VAL A 98 -5.09 5.29 -16.17
CA VAL A 98 -3.76 4.88 -16.63
C VAL A 98 -3.84 4.12 -17.96
N GLN A 99 -4.82 3.22 -18.12
CA GLN A 99 -4.97 2.49 -19.38
C GLN A 99 -5.36 3.40 -20.56
N LEU A 100 -6.24 4.38 -20.34
CA LEU A 100 -6.62 5.34 -21.38
C LEU A 100 -5.44 6.22 -21.83
N THR A 101 -4.54 6.55 -20.90
CA THR A 101 -3.35 7.37 -21.21
C THR A 101 -2.22 6.58 -21.89
N CYS A 102 -2.14 5.26 -21.69
CA CYS A 102 -1.10 4.41 -22.28
C CYS A 102 -1.50 3.75 -23.61
N ARG A 103 -2.75 3.88 -24.07
CA ARG A 103 -3.19 3.28 -25.34
C ARG A 103 -2.48 3.94 -26.53
N PRO A 104 -1.59 3.24 -27.25
CA PRO A 104 -0.96 3.79 -28.43
C PRO A 104 -1.96 3.68 -29.59
N GLY A 105 -2.46 4.83 -30.05
CA GLY A 105 -3.24 4.96 -31.28
C GLY A 105 -4.75 5.11 -31.07
N ASN A 106 -5.20 6.37 -30.93
CA ASN A 106 -6.20 6.98 -31.82
C ASN A 106 -6.31 8.47 -31.49
N GLY A 107 -5.38 9.27 -32.02
CA GLY A 107 -5.58 10.72 -32.09
C GLY A 107 -6.71 10.99 -33.07
N GLY A 108 -7.81 11.59 -32.60
CA GLY A 108 -8.89 12.02 -33.48
C GLY A 108 -10.24 12.19 -32.79
N SER A 109 -10.42 13.36 -32.17
CA SER A 109 -11.71 14.07 -31.98
C SER A 109 -12.82 13.37 -31.18
N ALA A 110 -12.95 13.74 -29.91
CA ALA A 110 -14.23 13.71 -29.20
C ALA A 110 -14.80 15.14 -29.13
N LEU A 111 -15.75 15.44 -30.00
CA LEU A 111 -16.71 16.52 -29.74
C LEU A 111 -17.85 15.95 -28.89
N PRO A 112 -18.42 16.72 -27.94
CA PRO A 112 -19.58 16.28 -27.18
C PRO A 112 -20.83 16.51 -28.03
N VAL A 113 -21.47 15.42 -28.48
CA VAL A 113 -22.88 15.49 -28.86
C VAL A 113 -23.67 15.05 -27.64
N GLU A 114 -24.37 16.02 -27.05
CA GLU A 114 -25.39 15.77 -26.05
C GLU A 114 -26.54 14.97 -26.69
N ARG A 115 -26.90 13.85 -26.06
CA ARG A 115 -28.14 13.15 -26.34
C ARG A 115 -28.75 12.66 -25.04
N ASP A 116 -29.86 13.28 -24.69
CA ASP A 116 -30.78 12.87 -23.63
C ASP A 116 -31.34 11.46 -23.89
N GLY A 117 -31.55 10.71 -22.81
CA GLY A 117 -32.37 9.50 -22.79
C GLY A 117 -31.64 8.21 -22.39
N GLN A 118 -31.53 7.98 -21.07
CA GLN A 118 -31.70 6.70 -20.40
C GLN A 118 -31.13 5.43 -21.07
N GLU A 119 -29.87 5.10 -20.79
CA GLU A 119 -29.38 3.73 -20.54
C GLU A 119 -27.91 3.78 -20.11
N GLN A 120 -27.47 2.72 -19.44
CA GLN A 120 -26.19 2.59 -18.74
C GLN A 120 -25.00 3.04 -19.62
N ASN A 121 -24.42 4.21 -19.31
CA ASN A 121 -23.25 4.73 -20.01
C ASN A 121 -21.99 3.92 -19.66
N ALA A 122 -21.83 2.79 -20.34
CA ALA A 122 -20.52 2.25 -20.66
C ALA A 122 -19.85 3.21 -21.65
N ALA A 123 -19.02 4.11 -21.14
CA ALA A 123 -18.11 4.89 -21.99
C ALA A 123 -17.23 3.94 -22.83
N PRO A 124 -16.87 4.33 -24.07
CA PRO A 124 -16.25 3.42 -25.02
C PRO A 124 -14.79 3.15 -24.65
N GLY A 125 -14.47 1.88 -24.36
CA GLY A 125 -13.10 1.34 -24.44
C GLY A 125 -12.22 1.45 -23.20
N GLY A 126 -12.78 1.66 -22.01
CA GLY A 126 -12.06 1.48 -20.74
C GLY A 126 -12.34 0.10 -20.14
N MET A 127 -11.29 -0.68 -19.87
CA MET A 127 -11.38 -1.99 -19.22
C MET A 127 -12.09 -1.84 -17.85
N LYS A 128 -13.22 -2.51 -17.67
CA LYS A 128 -14.01 -2.45 -16.43
C LYS A 128 -13.42 -3.42 -15.40
N LEU A 129 -12.69 -2.89 -14.43
CA LEU A 129 -12.06 -3.65 -13.36
C LEU A 129 -13.03 -3.88 -12.19
N SER A 130 -12.94 -5.03 -11.53
CA SER A 130 -13.79 -5.35 -10.38
C SER A 130 -13.16 -4.92 -9.05
N ARG A 131 -14.02 -4.61 -8.05
CA ARG A 131 -13.57 -4.33 -6.68
C ARG A 131 -12.80 -5.52 -6.07
N ALA A 132 -13.17 -6.74 -6.42
CA ALA A 132 -12.49 -7.94 -5.94
C ALA A 132 -11.02 -7.98 -6.42
N GLU A 133 -10.79 -7.67 -7.70
CA GLU A 133 -9.44 -7.57 -8.25
C GLU A 133 -8.65 -6.43 -7.60
N ALA A 134 -9.27 -5.26 -7.45
CA ALA A 134 -8.64 -4.14 -6.77
C ALA A 134 -8.27 -4.50 -5.33
N LYS A 135 -9.11 -5.24 -4.61
CA LYS A 135 -8.86 -5.69 -3.24
C LYS A 135 -7.68 -6.65 -3.18
N LEU A 136 -7.64 -7.66 -4.05
CA LEU A 136 -6.52 -8.60 -4.12
C LEU A 136 -5.20 -7.89 -4.43
N ALA A 137 -5.19 -6.98 -5.40
CA ALA A 137 -4.01 -6.20 -5.76
C ALA A 137 -3.57 -5.26 -4.62
N TRP A 138 -4.53 -4.66 -3.91
CA TRP A 138 -4.27 -3.80 -2.75
C TRP A 138 -3.67 -4.55 -1.57
N LEU A 139 -4.17 -5.75 -1.27
CA LEU A 139 -3.60 -6.63 -0.25
C LEU A 139 -2.19 -7.10 -0.64
N ALA A 140 -1.98 -7.53 -1.89
CA ALA A 140 -0.67 -7.91 -2.39
C ALA A 140 0.35 -6.75 -2.37
N ALA A 141 -0.14 -5.51 -2.48
CA ALA A 141 0.67 -4.30 -2.37
C ALA A 141 0.92 -3.84 -0.93
N GLY A 142 0.42 -4.56 0.07
CA GLY A 142 0.55 -4.21 1.50
C GLY A 142 -0.17 -2.91 1.85
N GLY A 143 -1.31 -2.63 1.20
CA GLY A 143 -2.10 -1.43 1.43
C GLY A 143 -1.71 -0.22 0.57
N ASN A 144 -0.59 -0.27 -0.16
CA ASN A 144 -0.13 0.86 -0.95
C ASN A 144 -0.95 1.04 -2.25
N LYS A 145 -1.66 2.15 -2.35
CA LYS A 145 -2.56 2.49 -3.45
C LYS A 145 -1.91 2.49 -4.83
N ASP A 146 -0.79 3.19 -5.01
CA ASP A 146 -0.11 3.29 -6.32
C ASP A 146 0.47 1.94 -6.77
N LYS A 147 1.03 1.17 -5.83
CA LYS A 147 1.50 -0.19 -6.10
C LYS A 147 0.33 -1.10 -6.47
N ALA A 148 -0.81 -0.97 -5.81
CA ALA A 148 -2.02 -1.73 -6.10
C ALA A 148 -2.51 -1.49 -7.53
N VAL A 149 -2.56 -0.23 -7.98
CA VAL A 149 -2.93 0.11 -9.37
C VAL A 149 -2.01 -0.58 -10.38
N ARG A 150 -0.68 -0.50 -10.18
CA ARG A 150 0.28 -1.16 -11.08
C ARG A 150 0.20 -2.68 -11.03
N GLN A 151 -0.12 -3.25 -9.86
CA GLN A 151 -0.27 -4.70 -9.70
C GLN A 151 -1.54 -5.19 -10.39
N LEU A 152 -2.66 -4.49 -10.16
CA LEU A 152 -3.97 -4.77 -10.76
C LEU A 152 -3.89 -4.87 -12.29
N LEU A 153 -3.24 -3.89 -12.94
CA LEU A 153 -3.08 -3.88 -14.39
C LEU A 153 -2.22 -5.05 -14.89
N ARG A 154 -1.14 -5.39 -14.18
CA ARG A 154 -0.27 -6.52 -14.54
C ARG A 154 -0.99 -7.85 -14.38
N ASP A 155 -1.68 -8.05 -13.26
CA ASP A 155 -2.45 -9.27 -12.99
C ASP A 155 -3.52 -9.47 -14.05
N ARG A 156 -4.20 -8.37 -14.40
CA ARG A 156 -5.22 -8.38 -15.45
C ARG A 156 -4.63 -8.76 -16.81
N GLN A 157 -3.48 -8.23 -17.19
CA GLN A 157 -2.78 -8.59 -18.43
C GLN A 157 -2.33 -10.06 -18.44
N VAL A 158 -1.92 -10.61 -17.29
CA VAL A 158 -1.59 -12.04 -17.17
C VAL A 158 -2.84 -12.90 -17.43
N LYS A 159 -3.94 -12.59 -16.75
CA LYS A 159 -5.22 -13.33 -16.90
C LYS A 159 -5.75 -13.27 -18.34
N MET A 160 -5.67 -12.11 -18.99
CA MET A 160 -6.06 -11.97 -20.39
C MET A 160 -5.20 -12.83 -21.33
N ARG A 161 -3.87 -12.83 -21.14
CA ARG A 161 -2.98 -13.70 -21.94
C ARG A 161 -3.28 -15.18 -21.72
N GLU A 162 -3.61 -15.56 -20.49
CA GLU A 162 -3.97 -16.93 -20.16
C GLU A 162 -5.28 -17.35 -20.86
N LEU A 163 -6.34 -16.54 -20.78
CA LEU A 163 -7.60 -16.80 -21.51
C LEU A 163 -7.38 -16.88 -23.03
N HIS A 164 -6.55 -15.99 -23.59
CA HIS A 164 -6.20 -16.05 -25.01
C HIS A 164 -5.44 -17.34 -25.37
N SER A 165 -4.54 -17.81 -24.50
CA SER A 165 -3.82 -19.08 -24.70
C SER A 165 -4.73 -20.31 -24.66
N LEU A 166 -5.87 -20.20 -23.95
CA LEU A 166 -6.92 -21.22 -23.88
C LEU A 166 -7.89 -21.17 -25.08
N GLY A 167 -7.68 -20.24 -26.02
CA GLY A 167 -8.46 -20.13 -27.25
C GLY A 167 -9.55 -19.06 -27.23
N PHE A 168 -9.73 -18.32 -26.13
CA PHE A 168 -10.69 -17.23 -26.06
C PHE A 168 -10.08 -15.96 -26.64
N GLN A 169 -10.34 -15.69 -27.92
CA GLN A 169 -9.74 -14.55 -28.64
C GLN A 169 -10.55 -13.25 -28.54
N ASP A 170 -11.83 -13.34 -28.18
CA ASP A 170 -12.65 -12.15 -27.99
C ASP A 170 -12.24 -11.43 -26.69
N THR A 171 -11.52 -10.33 -26.86
CA THR A 171 -11.04 -9.49 -25.76
C THR A 171 -12.20 -8.92 -24.94
N SER A 172 -13.28 -8.47 -25.58
CA SER A 172 -14.41 -7.86 -24.88
C SER A 172 -15.13 -8.89 -24.02
N GLN A 173 -15.31 -10.10 -24.55
CA GLN A 173 -15.96 -11.20 -23.83
C GLN A 173 -15.09 -11.67 -22.65
N CYS A 174 -13.78 -11.81 -22.85
CA CYS A 174 -12.83 -12.18 -21.79
C CYS A 174 -12.78 -11.13 -20.68
N GLU A 175 -12.75 -9.85 -21.05
CA GLU A 175 -12.75 -8.74 -20.09
C GLU A 175 -14.03 -8.75 -19.24
N GLU A 176 -15.18 -8.93 -19.87
CA GLU A 176 -16.45 -8.94 -19.18
C GLU A 176 -16.59 -10.18 -18.28
N ALA A 177 -16.15 -11.35 -18.74
CA ALA A 177 -16.15 -12.57 -17.93
C ALA A 177 -15.25 -12.44 -16.69
N LEU A 178 -14.03 -11.91 -16.84
CA LEU A 178 -13.15 -11.66 -15.71
C LEU A 178 -13.73 -10.60 -14.76
N ARG A 179 -14.42 -9.59 -15.26
CA ARG A 179 -15.07 -8.59 -14.39
C ARG A 179 -16.17 -9.25 -13.54
N GLN A 180 -17.00 -10.09 -14.15
CA GLN A 180 -18.09 -10.78 -13.46
C GLN A 180 -17.59 -11.83 -12.46
N SER A 181 -16.47 -12.49 -12.75
CA SER A 181 -15.86 -13.49 -11.85
C SER A 181 -14.99 -12.90 -10.75
N GLY A 182 -14.89 -11.56 -10.62
CA GLY A 182 -13.98 -10.92 -9.67
C GLY A 182 -12.50 -11.16 -10.00
N GLY A 183 -12.20 -11.38 -11.28
CA GLY A 183 -10.88 -11.68 -11.81
C GLY A 183 -10.44 -13.13 -11.59
N ASP A 184 -11.33 -14.03 -11.19
CA ASP A 184 -11.01 -15.46 -11.15
C ASP A 184 -11.07 -16.05 -12.56
N ILE A 185 -9.98 -16.72 -12.98
CA ILE A 185 -9.88 -17.34 -14.31
C ILE A 185 -10.86 -18.51 -14.41
N LYS A 186 -10.99 -19.33 -13.36
CA LYS A 186 -11.88 -20.49 -13.40
C LYS A 186 -13.35 -20.08 -13.50
N GLY A 187 -13.75 -19.09 -12.72
CA GLY A 187 -15.08 -18.46 -12.82
C GLY A 187 -15.31 -17.83 -14.18
N ALA A 188 -14.32 -17.12 -14.74
CA ALA A 188 -14.44 -16.54 -16.09
C ALA A 188 -14.61 -17.62 -17.16
N LEU A 189 -13.86 -18.71 -17.10
CA LEU A 189 -14.00 -19.84 -18.03
C LEU A 189 -15.40 -20.46 -17.95
N SER A 190 -15.97 -20.57 -16.74
CA SER A 190 -17.32 -21.09 -16.55
C SER A 190 -18.40 -20.19 -17.18
N LEU A 191 -18.16 -18.88 -17.24
CA LEU A 191 -19.05 -17.92 -17.92
C LEU A 191 -18.86 -17.94 -19.45
N LEU A 192 -17.64 -18.15 -19.92
CA LEU A 192 -17.31 -18.24 -21.35
C LEU A 192 -17.74 -19.59 -21.96
N GLN A 193 -17.93 -20.61 -21.14
CA GLN A 193 -18.36 -21.95 -21.53
C GLN A 193 -19.72 -22.28 -20.88
N PRO A 194 -20.81 -21.58 -21.24
CA PRO A 194 -22.13 -21.89 -20.69
C PRO A 194 -22.51 -23.34 -21.00
N PRO A 195 -23.13 -24.08 -20.06
CA PRO A 195 -23.55 -25.45 -20.29
C PRO A 195 -24.53 -25.53 -21.47
N LEU A 196 -24.33 -26.54 -22.32
CA LEU A 196 -25.16 -26.86 -23.48
C LEU A 196 -26.52 -27.41 -23.08
#